data_AF-A0AA37MC02-F1
#
_entry.id   AF-A0AA37MC02-F1
#
_cell.length_a   1.000
_cell.length_b   1.000
_cell.length_c   1.000
_cell.angle_alpha   90.00
_cell.angle_beta   90.00
_cell.angle_gamma   90.00
#
_symmetry.space_group_name_H-M   'P 1'
#
loop_
_entity.id
_entity.type
_entity.pdbx_description
1 polymer ?
#
loop_
_entity_poly.entity_id
_entity_poly.type
_entity_poly.pdbx_seq_one_letter_code
_entity_poly.pdbx_strand_id
1 'polypeptide(L)'
;MARTPHARPSLRRRLRRAALPLLLLLASPADAGPDEILLPVPTVTIYAGDTIKESMLRLQAYPSSYRARQAVIDAPLAIAGRTARRMLLPGEPVPVNAVDDPRLVSRGALTQMIFEENGLVITAVGAPLQNGGLGETIRVRNADTNRIVLGTVLADGRIKIGAQ
;
A
#
# COMPACT_ATOMS: atom_id res chain seq x y z
N MET A 1 29.22 80.98 14.52
CA MET A 1 30.37 81.62 13.83
C MET A 1 31.65 81.05 14.42
N ALA A 2 32.29 80.10 13.74
CA ALA A 2 33.68 79.69 14.00
C ALA A 2 34.23 79.08 12.70
N ARG A 3 35.12 79.83 12.04
CA ARG A 3 35.94 79.40 10.92
C ARG A 3 37.28 78.93 11.51
N THR A 4 37.74 77.74 11.18
CA THR A 4 39.12 77.54 10.65
C THR A 4 39.31 76.11 10.12
N PRO A 5 40.03 75.95 8.99
CA PRO A 5 40.27 74.69 8.29
C PRO A 5 41.63 74.08 8.68
N HIS A 6 41.82 72.78 8.49
CA HIS A 6 43.14 72.19 8.34
C HIS A 6 43.17 71.16 7.21
N ALA A 7 44.32 71.10 6.55
CA ALA A 7 44.47 70.59 5.19
C ALA A 7 45.47 69.42 5.13
N ARG A 8 45.36 68.68 4.01
CA ARG A 8 46.34 67.77 3.36
C ARG A 8 46.40 66.31 3.88
N PRO A 9 46.85 65.31 3.08
CA PRO A 9 47.36 65.35 1.70
C PRO A 9 46.70 64.35 0.73
N SER A 10 47.02 64.55 -0.54
CA SER A 10 46.78 63.71 -1.71
C SER A 10 47.42 62.31 -1.64
N LEU A 11 46.71 61.30 -2.15
CA LEU A 11 47.37 60.20 -2.86
C LEU A 11 46.52 59.69 -4.01
N ARG A 12 47.03 59.93 -5.22
CA ARG A 12 46.57 59.31 -6.46
C ARG A 12 46.78 57.81 -6.38
N ARG A 13 45.80 56.98 -6.77
CA ARG A 13 46.01 55.89 -7.74
C ARG A 13 44.71 55.13 -8.07
N ARG A 14 44.33 55.29 -9.35
CA ARG A 14 43.90 54.25 -10.30
C ARG A 14 42.54 53.57 -10.07
N LEU A 15 41.63 53.94 -10.99
CA LEU A 15 40.52 53.15 -11.46
C LEU A 15 40.84 51.65 -11.59
N ARG A 16 39.97 50.81 -11.01
CA ARG A 16 39.53 49.52 -11.55
C ARG A 16 38.03 49.43 -11.26
N ARG A 17 37.17 49.77 -12.23
CA ARG A 17 36.42 48.80 -13.05
C ARG A 17 35.90 47.63 -12.23
N ALA A 18 34.61 47.66 -11.90
CA ALA A 18 33.59 46.72 -12.36
C ALA A 18 32.44 46.67 -11.34
N ALA A 19 31.29 47.19 -11.75
CA ALA A 19 30.02 46.87 -11.12
C ALA A 19 29.70 45.40 -11.43
N LEU A 20 29.34 44.62 -10.41
CA LEU A 20 28.73 43.31 -10.57
C LEU A 20 27.58 43.20 -9.55
N PRO A 21 26.35 42.88 -9.98
CA PRO A 21 25.19 43.02 -9.12
C PRO A 21 25.18 41.96 -8.03
N LEU A 22 24.70 42.40 -6.88
CA LEU A 22 24.18 41.62 -5.77
C LEU A 22 23.06 40.69 -6.29
N LEU A 23 23.38 39.43 -6.59
CA LEU A 23 22.36 38.39 -6.73
C LEU A 23 22.34 37.59 -5.42
N LEU A 24 21.59 38.12 -4.45
CA LEU A 24 21.21 37.39 -3.25
C LEU A 24 20.34 36.21 -3.72
N LEU A 25 20.94 35.02 -3.79
CA LEU A 25 20.22 33.79 -4.06
C LEU A 25 19.32 33.54 -2.84
N LEU A 26 18.07 34.01 -2.91
CA LEU A 26 17.01 33.61 -2.00
C LEU A 26 16.83 32.10 -2.19
N ALA A 27 17.54 31.33 -1.37
CA ALA A 27 17.18 29.96 -1.07
C ALA A 27 15.76 30.03 -0.52
N SER A 28 14.78 29.72 -1.36
CA SER A 28 13.43 29.46 -0.87
C SER A 28 13.57 28.28 0.09
N PRO A 29 13.21 28.39 1.38
CA PRO A 29 12.83 27.18 2.08
C PRO A 29 11.65 26.66 1.26
N ALA A 30 11.85 25.53 0.57
CA ALA A 30 10.73 24.78 0.05
C ALA A 30 9.85 24.54 1.27
N ASP A 31 8.74 25.25 1.28
CA ASP A 31 7.72 25.24 2.32
C ASP A 31 7.45 23.78 2.65
N ALA A 32 7.94 23.35 3.82
CA ALA A 32 7.53 22.09 4.41
C ALA A 32 6.07 22.32 4.80
N GLY A 33 5.19 22.15 3.82
CA GLY A 33 3.75 22.17 4.01
C GLY A 33 3.39 21.24 5.17
N PRO A 34 2.26 21.50 5.84
CA PRO A 34 1.84 20.71 7.00
C PRO A 34 2.00 19.23 6.68
N ASP A 35 2.62 18.48 7.61
CA ASP A 35 2.84 17.04 7.50
C ASP A 35 1.49 16.39 7.09
N GLU A 36 1.35 16.03 5.83
CA GLU A 36 0.13 15.49 5.25
C GLU A 36 0.31 13.98 5.14
N ILE A 37 -0.65 13.23 5.68
CA ILE A 37 -0.64 11.78 5.61
C ILE A 37 -1.46 11.38 4.40
N LEU A 38 -0.83 10.62 3.50
CA LEU A 38 -1.51 10.02 2.35
C LEU A 38 -2.24 8.77 2.82
N LEU A 39 -3.57 8.77 2.68
CA LEU A 39 -4.40 7.61 3.01
C LEU A 39 -5.09 7.08 1.76
N PRO A 40 -5.10 5.76 1.53
CA PRO A 40 -5.86 5.13 0.47
C PRO A 40 -7.36 5.19 0.79
N VAL A 41 -8.11 5.77 -0.14
CA VAL A 41 -9.57 5.87 -0.11
C VAL A 41 -10.17 5.12 -1.31
N PRO A 42 -11.32 4.45 -1.17
CA PRO A 42 -12.03 3.89 -2.29
C PRO A 42 -12.53 4.99 -3.24
N THR A 43 -12.49 4.74 -4.54
CA THR A 43 -13.08 5.61 -5.57
C THR A 43 -14.51 5.21 -5.92
N VAL A 44 -14.90 3.99 -5.57
CA VAL A 44 -16.22 3.40 -5.78
C VAL A 44 -16.69 2.74 -4.49
N THR A 45 -17.99 2.46 -4.39
CA THR A 45 -18.53 1.63 -3.31
C THR A 45 -18.05 0.19 -3.49
N ILE A 46 -17.43 -0.39 -2.47
CA ILE A 46 -16.99 -1.79 -2.45
C ILE A 46 -17.85 -2.55 -1.44
N TYR A 47 -18.48 -3.64 -1.86
CA TYR A 47 -19.38 -4.40 -0.99
C TYR A 47 -18.62 -5.45 -0.17
N ALA A 48 -19.25 -5.93 0.90
CA ALA A 48 -18.71 -7.02 1.69
C ALA A 48 -18.61 -8.30 0.83
N GLY A 49 -17.41 -8.91 0.82
CA GLY A 49 -17.08 -10.08 0.01
C GLY A 49 -16.36 -9.75 -1.29
N ASP A 50 -16.32 -8.47 -1.71
CA ASP A 50 -15.63 -8.08 -2.95
C ASP A 50 -14.11 -8.03 -2.74
N THR A 51 -13.36 -8.44 -3.77
CA THR A 51 -11.91 -8.28 -3.82
C THR A 51 -11.57 -6.83 -4.19
N ILE A 52 -10.78 -6.17 -3.32
CA ILE A 52 -10.34 -4.80 -3.51
C ILE A 52 -9.22 -4.77 -4.54
N LYS A 53 -9.43 -4.06 -5.64
CA LYS A 53 -8.41 -3.87 -6.68
C LYS A 53 -7.66 -2.56 -6.45
N GLU A 54 -6.39 -2.51 -6.87
CA GLU A 54 -5.59 -1.28 -6.81
C GLU A 54 -6.26 -0.11 -7.55
N SER A 55 -6.92 -0.38 -8.68
CA SER A 55 -7.66 0.63 -9.45
C SER A 55 -8.89 1.22 -8.74
N MET A 56 -9.38 0.55 -7.70
CA MET A 56 -10.49 1.05 -6.86
C MET A 56 -9.99 1.97 -5.74
N LEU A 57 -8.67 2.10 -5.57
CA LEU A 57 -8.06 2.90 -4.51
C LEU A 57 -7.41 4.15 -5.11
N ARG A 58 -7.46 5.25 -4.36
CA ARG A 58 -6.73 6.48 -4.65
C ARG A 58 -6.08 6.96 -3.36
N LEU A 59 -4.89 7.53 -3.47
CA LEU A 59 -4.27 8.24 -2.35
C LEU A 59 -4.88 9.63 -2.22
N GLN A 60 -5.40 9.94 -1.03
CA GLN A 60 -5.93 11.24 -0.70
C GLN A 60 -5.13 11.81 0.48
N ALA A 61 -4.75 13.09 0.38
CA ALA A 61 -4.05 13.78 1.44
C ALA A 61 -5.01 14.16 2.56
N TYR A 62 -4.62 13.84 3.79
CA TYR A 62 -5.27 14.28 5.01
C TYR A 62 -4.28 15.08 5.85
N PRO A 63 -4.73 16.10 6.60
CA PRO A 63 -3.87 16.80 7.53
C PRO A 63 -3.35 15.82 8.60
N SER A 64 -2.11 15.98 9.09
CA SER A 64 -1.55 15.17 10.20
C SER A 64 -2.39 15.19 11.49
N SER A 65 -3.24 16.21 11.66
CA SER A 65 -4.22 16.30 12.74
C SER A 65 -5.43 15.37 12.55
N TYR A 66 -5.57 14.73 11.39
CA TYR A 66 -6.64 13.77 11.13
C TYR A 66 -6.56 12.61 12.13
N ARG A 67 -7.66 12.43 12.85
CA ARG A 67 -7.84 11.34 13.82
C ARG A 67 -8.94 10.44 13.30
N ALA A 68 -8.52 9.37 12.61
CA ALA A 68 -9.44 8.31 12.24
C ALA A 68 -10.06 7.69 13.50
N ARG A 69 -11.34 7.31 13.43
CA ARG A 69 -12.03 6.63 14.54
C ARG A 69 -11.48 5.23 14.79
N GLN A 70 -10.77 4.66 13.82
CA GLN A 70 -10.17 3.32 13.82
C GLN A 70 -8.79 3.39 13.17
N ALA A 71 -7.94 2.39 13.43
CA ALA A 71 -6.68 2.24 12.71
C ALA A 71 -6.96 2.10 11.20
N VAL A 72 -6.25 2.87 10.38
CA VAL A 72 -6.36 2.90 8.92
C VAL A 72 -5.12 2.28 8.30
N ILE A 73 -5.27 1.70 7.13
CA ILE A 73 -4.13 1.23 6.33
C ILE A 73 -3.64 2.41 5.51
N ASP A 74 -2.34 2.69 5.55
CA ASP A 74 -1.66 3.79 4.86
C ASP A 74 -1.10 3.36 3.49
N ALA A 75 -0.80 2.08 3.32
CA ALA A 75 -0.28 1.53 2.07
C ALA A 75 -1.39 0.96 1.17
N PRO A 76 -1.59 1.47 -0.06
CA PRO A 76 -2.61 0.94 -0.98
C PRO A 76 -2.31 -0.53 -1.38
N LEU A 77 -1.03 -0.89 -1.49
CA LEU A 77 -0.58 -2.26 -1.77
C LEU A 77 -0.94 -3.25 -0.66
N ALA A 78 -1.10 -2.78 0.59
CA ALA A 78 -1.52 -3.62 1.70
C ALA A 78 -3.04 -3.87 1.72
N ILE A 79 -3.79 -3.19 0.86
CA ILE A 79 -5.24 -3.32 0.69
C ILE A 79 -5.55 -4.06 -0.62
N ALA A 80 -4.79 -3.79 -1.67
CA ALA A 80 -4.97 -4.41 -2.97
C ALA A 80 -4.87 -5.95 -2.87
N GLY A 81 -5.81 -6.65 -3.49
CA GLY A 81 -5.91 -8.10 -3.46
C GLY A 81 -6.61 -8.66 -2.23
N ARG A 82 -6.96 -7.84 -1.22
CA ARG A 82 -7.70 -8.28 -0.03
C ARG A 82 -9.20 -8.27 -0.26
N THR A 83 -9.94 -8.99 0.59
CA THR A 83 -11.41 -9.02 0.52
C THR A 83 -11.99 -7.98 1.48
N ALA A 84 -12.96 -7.20 1.03
CA ALA A 84 -13.71 -6.31 1.91
C ALA A 84 -14.58 -7.12 2.88
N ARG A 85 -14.43 -6.88 4.18
CA ARG A 85 -15.24 -7.53 5.23
C ARG A 85 -16.57 -6.80 5.47
N ARG A 86 -16.64 -5.53 5.11
CA ARG A 86 -17.83 -4.67 5.23
C ARG A 86 -17.90 -3.73 4.02
N MET A 87 -19.02 -3.02 3.86
CA MET A 87 -19.15 -1.99 2.83
C MET A 87 -18.13 -0.87 3.07
N LEU A 88 -17.37 -0.53 2.03
CA LEU A 88 -16.47 0.62 2.01
C LEU A 88 -17.06 1.70 1.12
N LEU A 89 -17.19 2.90 1.67
CA LEU A 89 -17.74 4.05 0.95
C LEU A 89 -16.61 4.82 0.25
N PRO A 90 -16.91 5.45 -0.91
CA PRO A 90 -15.92 6.25 -1.61
C PRO A 90 -15.51 7.48 -0.80
N GLY A 91 -14.23 7.82 -0.82
CA GLY A 91 -13.67 8.99 -0.14
C GLY A 91 -13.42 8.82 1.36
N GLU A 92 -13.72 7.65 1.94
CA GLU A 92 -13.37 7.32 3.32
C GLU A 92 -12.08 6.48 3.40
N PRO A 93 -11.17 6.77 4.35
CA PRO A 93 -9.98 5.92 4.55
C PRO A 93 -10.36 4.50 4.95
N VAL A 94 -9.67 3.51 4.38
CA VAL A 94 -9.96 2.10 4.63
C VAL A 94 -9.48 1.68 6.04
N PRO A 95 -10.37 1.26 6.95
CA PRO A 95 -9.97 0.76 8.26
C PRO A 95 -9.30 -0.62 8.14
N VAL A 96 -8.32 -0.90 9.01
CA VAL A 96 -7.66 -2.23 9.10
C VAL A 96 -8.68 -3.34 9.35
N ASN A 97 -9.69 -3.07 10.19
CA ASN A 97 -10.75 -4.04 10.54
C ASN A 97 -11.86 -4.18 9.47
N ALA A 98 -11.70 -3.53 8.32
CA ALA A 98 -12.65 -3.59 7.22
C ALA A 98 -12.17 -4.48 6.07
N VAL A 99 -10.96 -5.03 6.15
CA VAL A 99 -10.37 -5.91 5.14
C VAL A 99 -9.96 -7.25 5.75
N ASP A 100 -10.06 -8.29 4.95
CA ASP A 100 -9.73 -9.67 5.29
C ASP A 100 -8.85 -10.26 4.18
N ASP A 101 -8.22 -11.40 4.43
CA ASP A 101 -7.38 -12.03 3.41
C ASP A 101 -8.23 -12.51 2.21
N PRO A 102 -7.66 -12.52 0.99
CA PRO A 102 -8.36 -13.08 -0.17
C PRO A 102 -8.71 -14.53 0.08
N ARG A 103 -9.99 -14.86 -0.10
CA ARG A 103 -10.41 -16.26 -0.20
C ARG A 103 -10.04 -16.77 -1.58
N LEU A 104 -8.96 -17.53 -1.67
CA LEU A 104 -8.53 -18.16 -2.92
C LEU A 104 -9.36 -19.40 -3.23
N VAL A 105 -9.86 -20.08 -2.21
CA VAL A 105 -10.72 -21.26 -2.35
C VAL A 105 -12.01 -21.10 -1.57
N SER A 106 -13.10 -21.50 -2.21
CA SER A 106 -14.45 -21.42 -1.65
C SER A 106 -14.99 -22.81 -1.35
N ARG A 107 -15.74 -22.92 -0.26
CA ARG A 107 -16.41 -24.17 0.13
C ARG A 107 -17.27 -24.70 -1.02
N GLY A 108 -17.06 -25.96 -1.37
CA GLY A 108 -17.82 -26.69 -2.39
C GLY A 108 -17.43 -26.38 -3.84
N ALA A 109 -16.61 -25.36 -4.09
CA ALA A 109 -16.12 -25.07 -5.44
C ALA A 109 -15.09 -26.13 -5.86
N LEU A 110 -15.22 -26.73 -7.03
CA LEU A 110 -14.24 -27.70 -7.51
C LEU A 110 -12.89 -26.99 -7.73
N THR A 111 -11.83 -27.50 -7.10
CA THR A 111 -10.49 -26.92 -7.12
C THR A 111 -9.46 -28.02 -7.36
N GLN A 112 -8.39 -27.69 -8.07
CA GLN A 112 -7.31 -28.62 -8.36
C GLN A 112 -6.45 -28.84 -7.11
N MET A 113 -6.23 -30.10 -6.79
CA MET A 113 -5.33 -30.56 -5.75
C MET A 113 -4.04 -31.08 -6.39
N ILE A 114 -2.90 -30.77 -5.77
CA ILE A 114 -1.58 -31.21 -6.22
C ILE A 114 -0.91 -31.91 -5.05
N PHE A 115 -0.44 -33.13 -5.28
CA PHE A 115 0.42 -33.84 -4.35
C PHE A 115 1.82 -33.93 -4.95
N GLU A 116 2.83 -33.53 -4.19
CA GLU A 116 4.22 -33.50 -4.63
C GLU A 116 5.11 -34.18 -3.59
N GLU A 117 5.75 -35.28 -3.97
CA GLU A 117 6.68 -36.00 -3.11
C GLU A 117 7.79 -36.66 -3.94
N ASN A 118 9.07 -36.49 -3.57
CA ASN A 118 10.21 -37.13 -4.23
C ASN A 118 10.25 -37.01 -5.77
N GLY A 119 9.77 -35.89 -6.33
CA GLY A 119 9.69 -35.65 -7.78
C GLY A 119 8.47 -36.26 -8.48
N LEU A 120 7.61 -36.98 -7.75
CA LEU A 120 6.29 -37.40 -8.23
C LEU A 120 5.30 -36.26 -8.02
N VAL A 121 4.58 -35.88 -9.08
CA VAL A 121 3.51 -34.88 -9.04
C VAL A 121 2.20 -35.56 -9.45
N ILE A 122 1.24 -35.62 -8.54
CA ILE A 122 -0.11 -36.14 -8.79
C ILE A 122 -1.08 -34.97 -8.76
N THR A 123 -1.96 -34.90 -9.75
CA THR A 123 -2.99 -33.87 -9.84
C THR A 123 -4.36 -34.52 -9.75
N ALA A 124 -5.24 -33.96 -8.91
CA ALA A 124 -6.60 -34.45 -8.71
C ALA A 124 -7.58 -33.29 -8.57
N VAL A 125 -8.88 -33.58 -8.62
CA VAL A 125 -9.93 -32.57 -8.36
C VAL A 125 -10.53 -32.82 -6.99
N GLY A 126 -10.71 -31.75 -6.23
CA GLY A 126 -11.29 -31.81 -4.89
C GLY A 126 -12.31 -30.69 -4.66
N ALA A 127 -13.25 -30.94 -3.77
CA ALA A 127 -14.20 -29.96 -3.27
C ALA A 127 -13.80 -29.55 -1.84
N PRO A 128 -13.38 -28.29 -1.60
CA PRO A 128 -13.10 -27.76 -0.27
C PRO A 128 -14.32 -27.88 0.63
N LEU A 129 -14.13 -28.31 1.87
CA LEU A 129 -15.19 -28.39 2.87
C LEU A 129 -15.37 -27.07 3.64
N GLN A 130 -14.40 -26.16 3.52
CA GLN A 130 -14.35 -24.84 4.13
C GLN A 130 -13.74 -23.84 3.13
N ASN A 131 -13.94 -22.54 3.38
CA ASN A 131 -13.23 -21.49 2.65
C ASN A 131 -11.77 -21.46 3.12
N GLY A 132 -10.87 -20.99 2.26
CA GLY A 132 -9.46 -20.87 2.58
C GLY A 132 -8.77 -19.71 1.85
N GLY A 133 -7.88 -19.03 2.56
CA GLY A 133 -6.96 -18.04 2.01
C GLY A 133 -5.58 -18.63 1.69
N LEU A 134 -4.70 -17.82 1.10
CA LEU A 134 -3.32 -18.20 0.81
C LEU A 134 -2.61 -18.75 2.06
N GLY A 135 -1.98 -19.94 1.94
CA GLY A 135 -1.23 -20.56 3.02
C GLY A 135 -2.09 -21.21 4.11
N GLU A 136 -3.41 -21.12 4.02
CA GLU A 136 -4.32 -21.74 4.98
C GLU A 136 -4.43 -23.25 4.73
N THR A 137 -4.44 -24.04 5.80
CA THR A 137 -4.67 -25.49 5.72
C THR A 137 -6.16 -25.79 5.86
N ILE A 138 -6.73 -26.38 4.80
CA ILE A 138 -8.16 -26.68 4.70
C ILE A 138 -8.42 -28.16 4.45
N ARG A 139 -9.62 -28.62 4.80
CA ARG A 139 -10.10 -29.96 4.46
C ARG A 139 -10.72 -29.96 3.08
N VAL A 140 -10.35 -30.93 2.26
CA VAL A 140 -10.84 -31.08 0.88
C VAL A 140 -11.31 -32.51 0.66
N ARG A 141 -12.49 -32.69 0.08
CA ARG A 141 -12.97 -33.99 -0.35
C ARG A 141 -12.55 -34.24 -1.79
N ASN A 142 -11.77 -35.28 -2.03
CA ASN A 142 -11.43 -35.71 -3.38
C ASN A 142 -12.70 -36.13 -4.14
N ALA A 143 -12.89 -35.61 -5.36
CA ALA A 143 -14.11 -35.82 -6.14
C ALA A 143 -14.26 -37.26 -6.65
N ASP A 144 -13.15 -37.96 -6.90
CA ASP A 144 -13.13 -39.31 -7.44
C ASP A 144 -13.30 -40.38 -6.36
N THR A 145 -12.59 -40.23 -5.24
CA THR A 145 -12.50 -41.24 -4.17
C THR A 145 -13.38 -40.94 -2.96
N ASN A 146 -13.98 -39.74 -2.90
CA ASN A 146 -14.72 -39.22 -1.74
C ASN A 146 -13.92 -39.16 -0.42
N ARG A 147 -12.60 -39.40 -0.45
CA ARG A 147 -11.74 -39.29 0.74
C ARG A 147 -11.50 -37.83 1.08
N ILE A 148 -11.44 -37.53 2.37
CA ILE A 148 -11.13 -36.18 2.88
C ILE A 148 -9.64 -36.13 3.18
N VAL A 149 -8.96 -35.13 2.62
CA VAL A 149 -7.53 -34.87 2.81
C VAL A 149 -7.34 -33.45 3.34
N LEU A 150 -6.24 -33.23 4.07
CA LEU A 150 -5.79 -31.90 4.46
C LEU A 150 -4.84 -31.37 3.39
N GLY A 151 -4.99 -30.09 3.06
CA GLY A 151 -4.14 -29.44 2.09
C GLY A 151 -3.97 -27.96 2.37
N THR A 152 -2.87 -27.39 1.89
CA THR A 152 -2.55 -25.97 2.02
C THR A 152 -2.86 -25.25 0.72
N VAL A 153 -3.55 -24.12 0.81
CA VAL A 153 -3.93 -23.31 -0.36
C VAL A 153 -2.72 -22.55 -0.90
N LEU A 154 -2.48 -22.67 -2.20
CA LEU A 154 -1.41 -21.99 -2.93
C LEU A 154 -1.89 -20.66 -3.52
N ALA A 155 -0.95 -19.80 -3.92
CA ALA A 155 -1.22 -18.46 -4.46
C ALA A 155 -1.98 -18.46 -5.78
N ASP A 156 -1.93 -19.56 -6.52
CA ASP A 156 -2.66 -19.78 -7.77
C ASP A 156 -4.07 -20.37 -7.55
N GLY A 157 -4.50 -20.52 -6.30
CA GLY A 157 -5.78 -21.10 -5.93
C GLY A 157 -5.81 -22.64 -5.96
N ARG A 158 -4.69 -23.31 -6.27
CA ARG A 158 -4.57 -24.77 -6.15
C ARG A 158 -4.32 -25.18 -4.70
N ILE A 159 -4.55 -26.45 -4.38
CA ILE A 159 -4.40 -26.95 -3.01
C ILE A 159 -3.29 -28.00 -2.99
N LYS A 160 -2.20 -27.72 -2.27
CA LYS A 160 -1.10 -28.68 -2.07
C LYS A 160 -1.47 -29.68 -0.98
N ILE A 161 -1.46 -30.95 -1.31
CA ILE A 161 -1.64 -32.07 -0.39
C ILE A 161 -0.24 -32.61 -0.06
N GLY A 162 0.08 -32.72 1.22
CA GLY A 162 1.32 -33.35 1.69
C GLY A 162 1.01 -34.64 2.44
N ALA A 163 1.84 -35.67 2.26
CA ALA A 163 1.90 -36.76 3.21
C ALA A 163 2.53 -36.19 4.49
N GLN A 164 1.81 -36.24 5.61
CA GLN A 164 2.44 -36.12 6.92
C GLN A 164 3.07 -37.45 7.30
#